data_AF-A0A8B8CHB0-F1
#
_entry.id   AF-A0A8B8CHB0-F1
#
_cell.length_a   1.000
_cell.length_b   1.000
_cell.length_c   1.000
_cell.angle_alpha   90.00
_cell.angle_beta   90.00
_cell.angle_gamma   90.00
#
_symmetry.space_group_name_H-M   'P 1'
#
loop_
_entity.id
_entity.type
_entity.pdbx_description
1 polymer ?
#
loop_
_entity_poly.entity_id
_entity_poly.type
_entity_poly.pdbx_seq_one_letter_code
_entity_poly.pdbx_strand_id
1 'polypeptide(L)'
;MMWTIFALLLCGIAEAFQKPTVETIDSDKKDTVFIATPSTQVLSHLRDILNQESLVRLSMVQKMQSMAMDLVDVKNKVETLTDNLKKVTEELRTTKAENQKQQTEIADLEKARENLSEEFRKLNTTQTDESNKVETVTKNLKMITDELHTNQKEITDLKNLSQEFRQIKTTQTDEINALKNITSEIQSEKGIRCESGIHVPVKQYRRFSWPQEIAFSSSFEETPSLTYGFVKVTNGYQEAELTSLTKSGFSISGSSTNSKIRWMACGN
;
A
#
# COMPACT_ATOMS: atom_id res chain seq x y z
N MET A 1 6.91 69.94 28.62
CA MET A 1 6.21 71.23 28.85
C MET A 1 5.83 71.49 30.32
N MET A 2 5.76 70.48 31.20
CA MET A 2 5.36 70.69 32.60
C MET A 2 6.51 71.19 33.52
N TRP A 3 7.76 70.89 33.19
CA TRP A 3 8.94 71.33 33.96
C TRP A 3 9.23 72.83 33.85
N THR A 4 8.92 73.46 32.71
CA THR A 4 9.11 74.90 32.49
C THR A 4 8.15 75.75 33.31
N ILE A 5 6.92 75.27 33.57
CA ILE A 5 5.93 75.98 34.39
C ILE A 5 6.32 75.90 35.88
N PHE A 6 6.87 74.77 36.33
CA PHE A 6 7.32 74.61 37.71
C PHE A 6 8.56 75.44 38.04
N ALA A 7 9.49 75.59 37.09
CA ALA A 7 10.65 76.47 37.23
C ALA A 7 10.27 77.96 37.30
N LEU A 8 9.24 78.38 36.54
CA LEU A 8 8.71 79.75 36.58
C LEU A 8 7.98 80.05 37.90
N LEU A 9 7.27 79.06 38.48
CA LEU A 9 6.59 79.23 39.76
C LEU A 9 7.58 79.33 40.94
N LEU A 10 8.70 78.59 40.89
CA LEU A 10 9.75 78.67 41.91
C LEU A 10 10.61 79.95 41.77
N CYS A 11 10.83 80.46 40.56
CA CYS A 11 11.48 81.78 40.36
C CYS A 11 10.61 82.94 40.86
N GLY A 12 9.28 82.88 40.62
CA GLY A 12 8.36 83.93 41.10
C GLY A 12 8.25 84.04 42.62
N ILE A 13 8.55 82.96 43.37
CA ILE A 13 8.55 82.97 44.84
C ILE A 13 9.90 83.45 45.39
N ALA A 14 11.01 83.25 44.67
CA ALA A 14 12.32 83.75 45.06
C ALA A 14 12.45 85.28 44.87
N GLU A 15 11.84 85.84 43.83
CA GLU A 15 11.81 87.31 43.62
C GLU A 15 10.91 88.04 44.63
N ALA A 16 9.92 87.37 45.23
CA ALA A 16 9.05 87.96 46.25
C ALA A 16 9.72 88.10 47.65
N PHE A 17 10.89 87.50 47.87
CA PHE A 17 11.54 87.45 49.19
C PHE A 17 12.97 88.01 49.24
N GLN A 18 13.44 88.70 48.20
CA GLN A 18 14.82 89.20 48.14
C GLN A 18 14.92 90.73 48.17
N LYS A 19 15.30 91.22 49.36
CA LYS A 19 15.80 92.57 49.75
C LYS A 19 14.79 93.75 49.74
N PRO A 20 14.71 94.52 50.85
CA PRO A 20 14.22 95.89 50.80
C PRO A 20 15.25 96.72 50.00
N THR A 21 14.83 97.25 48.86
CA THR A 21 15.60 98.25 48.11
C THR A 21 15.67 99.51 48.95
N VAL A 22 16.86 99.84 49.44
CA VAL A 22 17.19 101.17 49.97
C VAL A 22 17.24 102.12 48.76
N GLU A 23 16.14 102.82 48.51
CA GLU A 23 16.16 104.01 47.66
C GLU A 23 16.46 105.22 48.55
N THR A 24 17.65 105.79 48.32
CA THR A 24 18.03 107.12 48.78
C THR A 24 17.10 108.13 48.10
N ILE A 25 16.14 108.67 48.85
CA ILE A 25 15.41 109.88 48.44
C ILE A 25 16.10 111.06 49.11
N ASP A 26 16.61 111.92 48.25
CA ASP A 26 17.29 113.17 48.52
C ASP A 26 16.36 114.19 49.19
N SER A 27 17.02 115.08 49.91
CA SER A 27 16.55 116.10 50.83
C SER A 27 15.44 117.00 50.28
N ASP A 28 14.51 117.31 51.20
CA ASP A 28 14.10 118.68 51.56
C ASP A 28 12.58 118.86 51.64
N LYS A 29 11.99 118.25 52.67
CA LYS A 29 10.69 118.69 53.18
C LYS A 29 10.61 118.46 54.67
N LYS A 30 11.05 119.49 55.41
CA LYS A 30 10.84 119.73 56.85
C LYS A 30 10.06 118.63 57.55
N ASP A 31 10.85 117.74 58.14
CA ASP A 31 10.50 116.94 59.30
C ASP A 31 9.96 117.85 60.42
N THR A 32 8.65 118.01 60.47
CA THR A 32 8.00 117.90 61.77
C THR A 32 7.73 116.42 61.99
N VAL A 33 8.76 115.72 62.47
CA VAL A 33 8.58 114.51 63.26
C VAL A 33 7.67 114.92 64.40
N PHE A 34 6.37 114.70 64.22
CA PHE A 34 5.41 114.75 65.29
C PHE A 34 5.80 113.57 66.19
N ILE A 35 6.64 113.81 67.19
CA ILE A 35 6.74 112.95 68.37
C ILE A 35 5.42 113.14 69.13
N ALA A 36 4.30 112.71 68.53
CA ALA A 36 3.19 112.27 69.33
C ALA A 36 3.69 111.02 70.01
N THR A 37 3.84 111.06 71.32
CA THR A 37 3.74 109.87 72.14
C THR A 37 2.50 109.12 71.65
N PRO A 38 2.65 107.99 70.93
CA PRO A 38 1.51 107.36 70.31
C PRO A 38 0.55 106.99 71.44
N SER A 39 -0.72 107.37 71.29
CA SER A 39 -1.78 106.94 72.20
C SER A 39 -1.64 105.44 72.43
N THR A 40 -1.76 104.99 73.68
CA THR A 40 -1.71 103.56 74.06
C THR A 40 -2.63 102.70 73.19
N GLN A 41 -3.71 103.30 72.68
CA GLN A 41 -4.66 102.70 71.75
C GLN A 41 -4.08 102.47 70.33
N VAL A 42 -3.23 103.37 69.81
CA VAL A 42 -2.60 103.18 68.48
C VAL A 42 -1.55 102.07 68.54
N LEU A 43 -0.76 102.04 69.62
CA LEU A 43 0.22 100.98 69.86
C LEU A 43 -0.44 99.60 70.05
N SER A 44 -1.60 99.53 70.72
CA SER A 44 -2.34 98.27 70.87
C SER A 44 -2.86 97.77 69.52
N HIS A 45 -3.46 98.65 68.70
CA HIS A 45 -3.94 98.24 67.37
C HIS A 45 -2.81 97.76 66.45
N LEU A 46 -1.66 98.42 66.44
CA LEU A 46 -0.49 97.97 65.66
C LEU A 46 0.01 96.60 66.12
N ARG A 47 0.05 96.36 67.43
CA ARG A 47 0.43 95.06 68.00
C ARG A 47 -0.56 93.97 67.58
N ASP A 48 -1.86 94.27 67.61
CA ASP A 48 -2.91 93.31 67.22
C ASP A 48 -2.85 92.98 65.72
N ILE A 49 -2.58 93.97 64.87
CA ILE A 49 -2.37 93.78 63.42
C ILE A 49 -1.14 92.89 63.17
N LEU A 50 0.00 93.21 63.80
CA LEU A 50 1.23 92.41 63.67
C LEU A 50 1.03 90.96 64.15
N ASN A 51 0.28 90.77 65.23
CA ASN A 51 -0.05 89.44 65.75
C ASN A 51 -0.98 88.67 64.80
N GLN A 52 -2.03 89.30 64.26
CA GLN A 52 -2.90 88.68 63.27
C GLN A 52 -2.14 88.32 62.00
N GLU A 53 -1.30 89.22 61.50
CA GLU A 53 -0.46 88.97 60.33
C GLU A 53 0.49 87.80 60.57
N SER A 54 1.15 87.74 61.73
CA SER A 54 2.01 86.61 62.11
C SER A 54 1.25 85.28 62.15
N LEU A 55 0.01 85.28 62.63
CA LEU A 55 -0.84 84.08 62.70
C LEU A 55 -1.30 83.63 61.30
N VAL A 56 -1.66 84.58 60.44
CA VAL A 56 -1.98 84.30 59.03
C VAL A 56 -0.77 83.72 58.30
N ARG A 57 0.42 84.32 58.46
CA ARG A 57 1.67 83.81 57.88
C ARG A 57 1.97 82.39 58.37
N LEU A 58 1.82 82.11 59.66
CA LEU A 58 2.03 80.77 60.21
C LEU A 58 1.04 79.74 59.63
N SER A 59 -0.25 80.11 59.54
CA SER A 59 -1.28 79.25 58.96
C SER A 59 -1.01 78.95 57.48
N MET A 60 -0.56 79.94 56.71
CA MET A 60 -0.15 79.74 55.32
C MET A 60 1.04 78.79 55.20
N VAL A 61 2.06 78.94 56.05
CA VAL A 61 3.22 78.04 56.07
C VAL A 61 2.80 76.60 56.38
N GLN A 62 1.95 76.39 57.38
CA GLN A 62 1.44 75.05 57.71
C GLN A 62 0.65 74.43 56.55
N LYS A 63 -0.19 75.23 55.88
CA LYS A 63 -0.93 74.77 54.70
C LYS A 63 -0.01 74.43 53.53
N MET A 64 1.03 75.23 53.30
CA MET A 64 2.06 74.93 52.29
C MET A 64 2.82 73.64 52.61
N GLN A 65 3.18 73.41 53.88
CA GLN A 65 3.83 72.18 54.30
C GLN A 65 2.93 70.95 54.08
N SER A 66 1.64 71.04 54.41
CA SER A 66 0.66 69.98 54.14
C SER A 66 0.57 69.68 52.64
N MET A 67 0.40 70.71 51.80
CA MET A 67 0.33 70.54 50.34
C MET A 67 1.62 69.96 49.76
N ALA A 68 2.78 70.33 50.30
CA ALA A 68 4.06 69.78 49.88
C ALA A 68 4.16 68.28 50.20
N MET A 69 3.66 67.86 51.37
CA MET A 69 3.62 66.44 51.75
C MET A 69 2.68 65.65 50.85
N ASP A 70 1.48 66.16 50.57
CA ASP A 70 0.53 65.55 49.62
C ASP A 70 1.13 65.44 48.21
N LEU A 71 1.86 66.47 47.77
CA LEU A 71 2.54 66.46 46.47
C LEU A 71 3.63 65.38 46.39
N VAL A 72 4.37 65.15 47.48
CA VAL A 72 5.37 64.06 47.56
C VAL A 72 4.68 62.69 47.48
N ASP A 73 3.55 62.49 48.16
CA ASP A 73 2.79 61.23 48.07
C ASP A 73 2.24 60.99 46.66
N VAL A 74 1.67 62.02 46.02
CA VAL A 74 1.22 61.95 44.62
C VAL A 74 2.38 61.61 43.69
N LYS A 75 3.54 62.25 43.88
CA LYS A 75 4.74 61.96 43.08
C LYS A 75 5.15 60.49 43.20
N ASN A 76 5.23 59.95 44.42
CA ASN A 76 5.59 58.55 44.66
C ASN A 76 4.59 57.58 44.00
N LYS A 77 3.28 57.90 44.05
CA LYS A 77 2.24 57.11 43.38
C LYS A 77 2.38 57.15 41.85
N VAL A 78 2.71 58.31 41.28
CA VAL A 78 2.94 58.47 39.84
C VAL A 78 4.17 57.69 39.39
N GLU A 79 5.27 57.72 40.16
CA GLU A 79 6.47 56.93 39.87
C GLU A 79 6.16 55.43 39.90
N THR A 80 5.45 54.96 40.95
CA THR A 80 5.02 53.56 41.06
C THR A 80 4.12 53.14 39.90
N LEU A 81 3.16 53.99 39.49
CA LEU A 81 2.28 53.72 38.35
C LEU A 81 3.07 53.67 37.04
N THR A 82 4.07 54.53 36.88
CA THR A 82 4.94 54.56 35.70
C THR A 82 5.71 53.26 35.55
N ASP A 83 6.28 52.74 36.64
CA ASP A 83 7.02 51.49 36.60
C ASP A 83 6.11 50.27 36.39
N ASN A 84 4.92 50.27 37.00
CA ASN A 84 3.90 49.25 36.71
C ASN A 84 3.48 49.25 35.22
N LEU A 85 3.29 50.44 34.63
CA LEU A 85 2.95 50.56 33.20
C LEU A 85 4.07 50.05 32.29
N LYS A 86 5.34 50.34 32.62
CA LYS A 86 6.49 49.77 31.89
C LYS A 86 6.49 48.24 31.96
N LYS A 87 6.26 47.68 33.15
CA LYS A 87 6.21 46.22 33.34
C LYS A 87 5.10 45.58 32.52
N VAL A 88 3.87 46.11 32.59
CA VAL A 88 2.73 45.63 31.80
C VAL A 88 3.00 45.72 30.30
N THR A 89 3.68 46.79 29.85
CA THR A 89 4.03 46.97 28.44
C THR A 89 5.00 45.88 27.96
N GLU A 90 6.01 45.51 28.76
CA GLU A 90 6.95 44.46 28.38
C GLU A 90 6.31 43.07 28.42
N GLU A 91 5.47 42.80 29.40
CA GLU A 91 4.68 41.56 29.46
C GLU A 91 3.78 41.43 28.22
N LEU A 92 3.08 42.50 27.83
CA LEU A 92 2.26 42.53 26.62
C LEU A 92 3.09 42.28 25.36
N ARG A 93 4.29 42.85 25.27
CA ARG A 93 5.21 42.65 24.14
C ARG A 93 5.64 41.19 24.04
N THR A 94 5.93 40.57 25.18
CA THR A 94 6.35 39.16 25.27
C THR A 94 5.20 38.24 24.87
N THR A 95 4.02 38.42 25.45
CA THR A 95 2.82 37.63 25.10
C THR A 95 2.44 37.78 23.62
N LYS A 96 2.64 38.96 23.03
CA LYS A 96 2.41 39.16 21.59
C LYS A 96 3.38 38.33 20.74
N ALA A 97 4.66 38.29 21.10
CA ALA A 97 5.66 37.50 20.39
C ALA A 97 5.39 35.99 20.53
N GLU A 98 5.00 35.53 21.72
CA GLU A 98 4.61 34.15 21.96
C GLU A 98 3.36 33.74 21.16
N ASN A 99 2.34 34.59 21.11
CA ASN A 99 1.15 34.36 20.27
C ASN A 99 1.51 34.24 18.78
N GLN A 100 2.41 35.08 18.27
CA GLN A 100 2.85 34.99 16.87
C GLN A 100 3.59 33.67 16.59
N LYS A 101 4.44 33.24 17.54
CA LYS A 101 5.13 31.95 17.45
C LYS A 101 4.14 30.78 17.43
N GLN A 102 3.17 30.79 18.34
CA GLN A 102 2.11 29.77 18.41
C GLN A 102 1.28 29.72 17.13
N GLN A 103 0.95 30.86 16.52
CA GLN A 103 0.23 30.89 15.24
C GLN A 103 1.03 30.21 14.11
N THR A 104 2.35 30.38 14.10
CA THR A 104 3.21 29.72 13.10
C THR A 104 3.25 28.21 13.34
N GLU A 105 3.41 27.78 14.60
CA GLU A 105 3.38 26.35 14.96
C GLU A 105 2.04 25.69 14.60
N ILE A 106 0.91 26.38 14.81
CA ILE A 106 -0.41 25.89 14.41
C ILE A 106 -0.49 25.71 12.89
N ALA A 107 -0.02 26.68 12.10
CA ALA A 107 -0.04 26.58 10.64
C ALA A 107 0.82 25.41 10.13
N ASP A 108 1.99 25.19 10.73
CA ASP A 108 2.86 24.06 10.38
C ASP A 108 2.22 22.71 10.73
N LEU A 109 1.56 22.62 11.89
CA LEU A 109 0.82 21.42 12.30
C LEU A 109 -0.40 21.14 11.42
N GLU A 110 -1.13 22.16 10.99
CA GLU A 110 -2.24 22.01 10.04
C GLU A 110 -1.77 21.44 8.71
N LYS A 111 -0.66 21.95 8.18
CA LYS A 111 -0.04 21.43 6.95
C LYS A 111 0.43 19.99 7.11
N ALA A 112 1.05 19.66 8.24
CA ALA A 112 1.46 18.29 8.54
C ALA A 112 0.25 17.34 8.61
N ARG A 113 -0.85 17.79 9.24
CA ARG A 113 -2.12 17.03 9.31
C ARG A 113 -2.71 16.77 7.92
N GLU A 114 -2.73 17.78 7.05
CA GLU A 114 -3.22 17.65 5.67
C GLU A 114 -2.41 16.64 4.87
N ASN A 115 -1.08 16.72 4.95
CA ASN A 115 -0.19 15.75 4.29
C ASN A 115 -0.45 14.33 4.78
N LEU A 116 -0.56 14.14 6.09
CA LEU A 116 -0.84 12.83 6.69
C LEU A 116 -2.20 12.27 6.24
N SER A 117 -3.21 13.15 6.13
CA SER A 117 -4.54 12.77 5.64
C SER A 117 -4.50 12.29 4.19
N GLU A 118 -3.72 12.94 3.32
CA GLU A 118 -3.55 12.51 1.93
C GLU A 118 -2.80 11.18 1.82
N GLU A 119 -1.76 10.97 2.63
CA GLU A 119 -1.07 9.68 2.70
C GLU A 119 -2.01 8.56 3.15
N PHE A 120 -2.83 8.82 4.17
CA PHE A 120 -3.82 7.86 4.64
C PHE A 120 -4.85 7.50 3.56
N ARG A 121 -5.30 8.51 2.78
CA ARG A 121 -6.19 8.30 1.64
C ARG A 121 -5.56 7.40 0.57
N LYS A 122 -4.30 7.64 0.22
CA LYS A 122 -3.54 6.81 -0.75
C LYS A 122 -3.32 5.38 -0.25
N LEU A 123 -3.06 5.22 1.05
CA LEU A 123 -2.90 3.90 1.66
C LEU A 123 -4.21 3.12 1.58
N ASN A 124 -5.34 3.76 1.90
CA ASN A 124 -6.66 3.12 1.85
C ASN A 124 -7.06 2.69 0.43
N THR A 125 -6.74 3.50 -0.59
CA THR A 125 -6.97 3.11 -1.99
C THR A 125 -6.11 1.91 -2.38
N THR A 126 -4.83 1.91 -1.99
CA THR A 126 -3.91 0.81 -2.28
C THR A 126 -4.37 -0.49 -1.61
N GLN A 127 -4.78 -0.41 -0.34
CA GLN A 127 -5.31 -1.56 0.40
C GLN A 127 -6.57 -2.13 -0.27
N THR A 128 -7.46 -1.27 -0.75
CA THR A 128 -8.67 -1.70 -1.47
C THR A 128 -8.30 -2.42 -2.77
N ASP A 129 -7.37 -1.88 -3.54
CA ASP A 129 -6.91 -2.51 -4.79
C ASP A 129 -6.23 -3.86 -4.56
N GLU A 130 -5.40 -3.97 -3.52
CA GLU A 130 -4.76 -5.23 -3.14
C GLU A 130 -5.79 -6.26 -2.67
N SER A 131 -6.78 -5.85 -1.88
CA SER A 131 -7.88 -6.72 -1.44
C SER A 131 -8.65 -7.27 -2.65
N ASN A 132 -8.96 -6.45 -3.65
CA ASN A 132 -9.64 -6.87 -4.86
C ASN A 132 -8.81 -7.88 -5.69
N LYS A 133 -7.49 -7.67 -5.75
CA LYS A 133 -6.56 -8.62 -6.40
C LYS A 133 -6.55 -9.97 -5.68
N VAL A 134 -6.49 -9.97 -4.35
CA VAL A 134 -6.54 -11.20 -3.54
C VAL A 134 -7.85 -11.94 -3.75
N GLU A 135 -8.99 -11.23 -3.80
CA GLU A 135 -10.29 -11.84 -4.09
C GLU A 135 -10.31 -12.51 -5.48
N THR A 136 -9.74 -11.83 -6.48
CA THR A 136 -9.64 -12.36 -7.85
C THR A 136 -8.78 -13.62 -7.90
N VAL A 137 -7.60 -13.61 -7.26
CA VAL A 137 -6.71 -14.78 -7.17
C VAL A 137 -7.41 -15.93 -6.46
N THR A 138 -8.14 -15.66 -5.38
CA THR A 138 -8.90 -16.66 -4.63
C THR A 138 -9.97 -17.32 -5.51
N LYS A 139 -10.71 -16.54 -6.31
CA LYS A 139 -11.69 -17.08 -7.27
C LYS A 139 -11.02 -17.98 -8.31
N ASN A 140 -9.89 -17.54 -8.88
CA ASN A 140 -9.15 -18.31 -9.87
C ASN A 140 -8.63 -19.64 -9.30
N LEU A 141 -8.10 -19.62 -8.08
CA LEU A 141 -7.65 -20.83 -7.38
C LEU A 141 -8.80 -21.82 -7.16
N LYS A 142 -10.00 -21.32 -6.83
CA LYS A 142 -11.19 -22.17 -6.69
C LYS A 142 -11.54 -22.85 -8.01
N MET A 143 -11.59 -22.12 -9.11
CA MET A 143 -11.88 -22.70 -10.44
C MET A 143 -10.86 -23.78 -10.83
N ILE A 144 -9.57 -23.50 -10.64
CA ILE A 144 -8.49 -24.46 -10.93
C ILE A 144 -8.65 -25.72 -10.07
N THR A 145 -9.05 -25.57 -8.81
CA THR A 145 -9.29 -26.71 -7.90
C THR A 145 -10.46 -27.56 -8.37
N ASP A 146 -11.55 -26.94 -8.82
CA ASP A 146 -12.73 -27.63 -9.34
C ASP A 146 -12.41 -28.38 -10.65
N GLU A 147 -11.65 -27.76 -11.55
CA GLU A 147 -11.14 -28.40 -12.78
C GLU A 147 -10.20 -29.57 -12.46
N LEU A 148 -9.30 -29.41 -11.49
CA LEU A 148 -8.40 -30.48 -11.07
C LEU A 148 -9.18 -31.68 -10.52
N HIS A 149 -10.21 -31.45 -9.71
CA HIS A 149 -11.07 -32.51 -9.20
C HIS A 149 -11.81 -33.25 -10.34
N THR A 150 -12.26 -32.51 -11.35
CA THR A 150 -12.92 -33.07 -12.54
C THR A 150 -11.95 -33.97 -13.32
N ASN A 151 -10.76 -33.46 -13.63
CA ASN A 151 -9.72 -34.21 -14.33
C ASN A 151 -9.30 -35.46 -13.54
N GLN A 152 -9.21 -35.37 -12.21
CA GLN A 152 -8.88 -36.52 -11.36
C GLN A 152 -9.93 -37.64 -11.46
N LYS A 153 -11.22 -37.28 -11.56
CA LYS A 153 -12.30 -38.23 -11.77
C LYS A 153 -12.17 -38.91 -13.14
N GLU A 154 -11.97 -38.14 -14.21
CA GLU A 154 -11.80 -38.68 -15.56
C GLU A 154 -10.60 -39.64 -15.66
N ILE A 155 -9.48 -39.31 -15.02
CA ILE A 155 -8.30 -40.20 -14.94
C ILE A 155 -8.65 -41.52 -14.24
N THR A 156 -9.45 -41.46 -13.19
CA THR A 156 -9.90 -42.64 -12.44
C THR A 156 -10.78 -43.53 -13.31
N ASP A 157 -11.73 -42.92 -14.04
CA ASP A 157 -12.62 -43.63 -14.96
C ASP A 157 -11.83 -44.28 -16.11
N LEU A 158 -10.86 -43.58 -16.69
CA LEU A 158 -9.97 -44.12 -17.72
C LEU A 158 -9.11 -45.30 -17.21
N LYS A 159 -8.66 -45.22 -15.95
CA LYS A 159 -7.90 -46.32 -15.32
C LYS A 159 -8.76 -47.57 -15.16
N ASN A 160 -10.02 -47.42 -14.75
CA ASN A 160 -10.97 -48.53 -14.64
C ASN A 160 -11.24 -49.16 -16.01
N LEU A 161 -11.51 -48.33 -17.03
CA LEU A 161 -11.72 -48.81 -18.40
C LEU A 161 -10.48 -49.56 -18.94
N SER A 162 -9.28 -49.05 -18.67
CA SER A 162 -8.05 -49.76 -19.04
C SER A 162 -7.92 -51.12 -18.37
N GLN A 163 -8.42 -51.28 -17.14
CA GLN A 163 -8.43 -52.56 -16.44
C GLN A 163 -9.43 -53.54 -17.07
N GLU A 164 -10.62 -53.07 -17.44
CA GLU A 164 -11.61 -53.86 -18.18
C GLU A 164 -11.05 -54.38 -19.50
N PHE A 165 -10.37 -53.52 -20.28
CA PHE A 165 -9.71 -53.95 -21.53
C PHE A 165 -8.65 -55.04 -21.31
N ARG A 166 -7.92 -55.01 -20.19
CA ARG A 166 -6.96 -56.08 -19.85
C ARG A 166 -7.67 -57.40 -19.58
N GLN A 167 -8.78 -57.36 -18.85
CA GLN A 167 -9.59 -58.55 -18.56
C GLN A 167 -10.18 -59.15 -19.84
N ILE A 168 -10.73 -58.32 -20.73
CA ILE A 168 -11.24 -58.75 -22.03
C ILE A 168 -10.12 -59.43 -22.85
N LYS A 169 -8.92 -58.84 -22.87
CA LYS A 169 -7.77 -59.42 -23.58
C LYS A 169 -7.37 -60.78 -23.03
N THR A 170 -7.39 -60.97 -21.70
CA THR A 170 -7.11 -62.27 -21.09
C THR A 170 -8.19 -63.29 -21.46
N THR A 171 -9.47 -62.93 -21.34
CA THR A 171 -10.60 -63.81 -21.70
C THR A 171 -10.53 -64.22 -23.18
N GLN A 172 -10.26 -63.29 -24.09
CA GLN A 172 -10.09 -63.62 -25.52
C GLN A 172 -8.92 -64.56 -25.76
N THR A 173 -7.83 -64.43 -25.00
CA THR A 173 -6.67 -65.33 -25.12
C THR A 173 -7.05 -66.74 -24.66
N ASP A 174 -7.79 -66.85 -23.56
CA ASP A 174 -8.26 -68.13 -23.04
C ASP A 174 -9.24 -68.81 -24.00
N GLU A 175 -10.19 -68.05 -24.57
CA GLU A 175 -11.12 -68.54 -25.59
C GLU A 175 -10.39 -69.03 -26.86
N ILE A 176 -9.40 -68.28 -27.35
CA ILE A 176 -8.57 -68.69 -28.49
C ILE A 176 -7.83 -70.00 -28.18
N ASN A 177 -7.30 -70.15 -26.97
CA ASN A 177 -6.61 -71.37 -26.55
C ASN A 177 -7.58 -72.56 -26.46
N ALA A 178 -8.78 -72.36 -25.92
CA ALA A 178 -9.82 -73.38 -25.89
C ALA A 178 -10.24 -73.83 -27.30
N LEU A 179 -10.43 -72.89 -28.24
CA LEU A 179 -10.75 -73.21 -29.64
C LEU A 179 -9.62 -73.98 -30.34
N LYS A 180 -8.35 -73.65 -30.08
CA LYS A 180 -7.20 -74.39 -30.60
C LYS A 180 -7.17 -75.83 -30.09
N ASN A 181 -7.48 -76.05 -28.82
CA ASN A 181 -7.55 -77.39 -28.24
C ASN A 181 -8.64 -78.22 -28.91
N ILE A 182 -9.87 -77.69 -29.01
CA ILE A 182 -10.99 -78.37 -29.71
C ILE A 182 -10.62 -78.68 -31.17
N THR A 183 -9.99 -77.73 -31.87
CA THR A 183 -9.56 -77.94 -33.26
C THR A 183 -8.54 -79.08 -33.37
N SER A 184 -7.61 -79.16 -32.42
CA SER A 184 -6.59 -80.21 -32.39
C SER A 184 -7.22 -81.60 -32.11
N GLU A 185 -8.21 -81.66 -31.22
CA GLU A 185 -8.99 -82.88 -30.97
C GLU A 185 -9.71 -83.36 -32.23
N ILE A 186 -10.44 -82.47 -32.93
CA ILE A 186 -11.16 -82.81 -34.18
C ILE A 186 -10.19 -83.30 -35.28
N GLN A 187 -9.02 -82.67 -35.41
CA GLN A 187 -7.99 -83.09 -36.35
C GLN A 187 -7.50 -84.51 -36.05
N SER A 188 -7.23 -84.80 -34.76
CA SER A 188 -6.79 -86.12 -34.33
C SER A 188 -7.84 -87.21 -34.56
N GLU A 189 -9.13 -86.91 -34.33
CA GLU A 189 -10.23 -87.87 -34.52
C GLU A 189 -10.44 -88.24 -35.98
N LYS A 190 -10.27 -87.27 -36.90
CA LYS A 190 -10.46 -87.47 -38.34
C LYS A 190 -9.22 -87.98 -39.07
N GLY A 191 -8.06 -88.06 -38.40
CA GLY A 191 -6.77 -88.33 -39.05
C GLY A 191 -6.33 -87.22 -40.01
N ILE A 192 -6.98 -86.05 -39.97
CA ILE A 192 -6.72 -84.92 -40.86
C ILE A 192 -5.82 -83.95 -40.11
N ARG A 193 -4.64 -83.69 -40.64
CA ARG A 193 -3.76 -82.63 -40.16
C ARG A 193 -4.08 -81.34 -40.88
N CYS A 194 -4.09 -80.21 -40.18
CA CYS A 194 -4.04 -78.90 -40.83
C CYS A 194 -2.87 -78.08 -40.34
N GLU A 195 -2.17 -77.45 -41.28
CA GLU A 195 -1.15 -76.45 -41.00
C GLU A 195 -1.61 -75.10 -41.54
N SER A 196 -1.32 -74.02 -40.83
CA SER A 196 -1.60 -72.67 -41.30
C SER A 196 -0.45 -71.74 -41.01
N GLY A 197 -0.25 -70.75 -41.88
CA GLY A 197 0.88 -69.84 -41.79
C GLY A 197 0.57 -68.48 -42.40
N ILE A 198 1.40 -67.52 -42.05
CA ILE A 198 1.45 -66.23 -42.72
C ILE A 198 2.83 -66.08 -43.33
N HIS A 199 2.90 -66.07 -44.65
CA HIS A 199 4.12 -65.71 -45.36
C HIS A 199 4.14 -64.20 -45.58
N VAL A 200 5.14 -63.54 -45.00
CA VAL A 200 5.44 -62.13 -45.28
C VAL A 200 6.71 -62.11 -46.11
N PRO A 201 6.62 -61.81 -47.42
CA PRO A 201 7.80 -61.78 -48.23
C PRO A 201 8.74 -60.66 -47.75
N VAL A 202 10.01 -61.01 -47.57
CA VAL A 202 11.02 -60.10 -47.02
C VAL A 202 11.25 -58.95 -48.00
N LYS A 203 11.13 -57.69 -47.53
CA LYS A 203 11.50 -56.49 -48.29
C LYS A 203 13.01 -56.48 -48.55
N GLN A 204 13.49 -57.21 -49.53
CA GLN A 204 14.82 -56.98 -50.09
C GLN A 204 14.67 -56.15 -51.36
N TYR A 205 15.44 -55.06 -51.44
CA TYR A 205 15.50 -54.09 -52.53
C TYR A 205 15.93 -54.66 -53.90
N ARG A 206 15.94 -55.98 -54.08
CA ARG A 206 16.22 -56.65 -55.36
C ARG A 206 14.92 -57.29 -55.87
N ARG A 207 14.70 -57.18 -57.18
CA ARG A 207 13.52 -57.69 -57.90
C ARG A 207 12.99 -58.99 -57.29
N PHE A 208 11.73 -58.97 -56.89
CA PHE A 208 10.99 -60.17 -56.48
C PHE A 208 11.07 -61.23 -57.58
N SER A 209 11.62 -62.40 -57.27
CA SER A 209 11.57 -63.56 -58.16
C SER A 209 10.31 -64.36 -57.84
N TRP A 210 9.36 -64.35 -58.76
CA TRP A 210 8.28 -65.32 -58.81
C TRP A 210 8.76 -66.57 -59.58
N PRO A 211 8.31 -67.78 -59.24
CA PRO A 211 7.31 -68.12 -58.20
C PRO A 211 7.87 -68.08 -56.77
N GLN A 212 6.97 -67.99 -55.79
CA GLN A 212 7.32 -68.13 -54.37
C GLN A 212 6.98 -69.54 -53.87
N GLU A 213 7.97 -70.23 -53.33
CA GLU A 213 7.81 -71.52 -52.67
C GLU A 213 7.57 -71.34 -51.18
N ILE A 214 6.48 -71.90 -50.68
CA ILE A 214 6.13 -71.94 -49.26
C ILE A 214 6.17 -73.39 -48.83
N ALA A 215 7.14 -73.73 -47.98
CA ALA A 215 7.24 -75.06 -47.38
C ALA A 215 6.28 -75.20 -46.20
N PHE A 216 5.65 -76.37 -46.08
CA PHE A 216 4.98 -76.80 -44.86
C PHE A 216 6.03 -77.18 -43.80
N SER A 217 5.69 -77.03 -42.53
CA SER A 217 6.54 -77.37 -41.40
C SER A 217 6.87 -78.85 -41.36
N SER A 218 6.01 -79.70 -41.94
CA SER A 218 6.42 -81.02 -42.41
C SER A 218 5.52 -81.53 -43.54
N SER A 219 5.97 -82.58 -44.22
CA SER A 219 5.21 -83.19 -45.31
C SER A 219 3.92 -83.88 -44.82
N PHE A 220 2.87 -83.81 -45.64
CA PHE A 220 1.63 -84.58 -45.51
C PHE A 220 1.78 -85.98 -46.12
N GLU A 221 0.94 -86.94 -45.71
CA GLU A 221 0.92 -88.28 -46.31
C GLU A 221 0.30 -88.22 -47.71
N GLU A 222 -0.72 -87.40 -47.89
CA GLU A 222 -1.37 -87.10 -49.17
C GLU A 222 -1.20 -85.64 -49.59
N THR A 223 -1.47 -85.32 -50.85
CA THR A 223 -1.44 -83.91 -51.28
C THR A 223 -2.57 -83.18 -50.56
N PRO A 224 -2.28 -82.16 -49.72
CA PRO A 224 -3.29 -81.54 -48.88
C PRO A 224 -4.24 -80.68 -49.71
N SER A 225 -5.43 -80.41 -49.18
CA SER A 225 -6.31 -79.35 -49.67
C SER A 225 -5.79 -78.00 -49.18
N LEU A 226 -5.48 -77.09 -50.10
CA LEU A 226 -4.97 -75.76 -49.78
C LEU A 226 -6.09 -74.71 -49.89
N THR A 227 -6.34 -73.99 -48.81
CA THR A 227 -7.09 -72.74 -48.80
C THR A 227 -6.11 -71.60 -48.54
N TYR A 228 -6.06 -70.61 -49.41
CA TYR A 228 -5.20 -69.44 -49.24
C TYR A 228 -5.97 -68.15 -49.54
N GLY A 229 -5.56 -67.07 -48.89
CA GLY A 229 -6.18 -65.75 -49.03
C GLY A 229 -5.15 -64.64 -48.88
N PHE A 230 -5.31 -63.59 -49.69
CA PHE A 230 -4.45 -62.41 -49.65
C PHE A 230 -4.97 -61.39 -48.64
N VAL A 231 -4.06 -60.91 -47.77
CA VAL A 231 -4.35 -59.75 -46.92
C VAL A 231 -3.81 -58.50 -47.62
N LYS A 232 -4.73 -57.64 -48.07
CA LYS A 232 -4.54 -56.39 -48.84
C LYS A 232 -3.42 -55.50 -48.28
N VAL A 233 -2.59 -54.97 -49.18
CA VAL A 233 -1.65 -53.88 -48.89
C VAL A 233 -1.85 -52.73 -49.88
N THR A 234 -2.24 -51.58 -49.31
CA THR A 234 -2.43 -50.23 -49.87
C THR A 234 -3.34 -50.04 -51.11
N ASN A 235 -3.26 -50.80 -52.21
CA ASN A 235 -3.97 -50.48 -53.47
C ASN A 235 -4.67 -51.69 -54.15
N GLY A 236 -5.55 -52.38 -53.42
CA GLY A 236 -6.46 -53.39 -53.99
C GLY A 236 -6.08 -54.85 -53.72
N TYR A 237 -6.96 -55.77 -54.11
CA TYR A 237 -6.72 -57.21 -54.09
C TYR A 237 -6.26 -57.63 -55.50
N GLN A 238 -5.17 -58.37 -55.59
CA GLN A 238 -4.77 -59.05 -56.82
C GLN A 238 -4.77 -60.55 -56.56
N GLU A 239 -5.28 -61.30 -57.53
CA GLU A 239 -5.34 -62.75 -57.51
C GLU A 239 -3.94 -63.30 -57.80
N ALA A 240 -3.47 -64.23 -56.96
CA ALA A 240 -2.30 -65.02 -57.28
C ALA A 240 -2.76 -66.42 -57.63
N GLU A 241 -2.04 -67.05 -58.53
CA GLU A 241 -2.37 -68.37 -59.03
C GLU A 241 -1.50 -69.41 -58.33
N LEU A 242 -2.13 -70.47 -57.84
CA LEU A 242 -1.45 -71.65 -57.32
C LEU A 242 -0.79 -72.37 -58.49
N THR A 243 0.54 -72.31 -58.59
CA THR A 243 1.27 -72.94 -59.68
C THR A 243 1.65 -74.39 -59.37
N SER A 244 1.83 -74.73 -58.10
CA SER A 244 2.06 -76.12 -57.70
C SER A 244 1.65 -76.36 -56.25
N LEU A 245 1.18 -77.57 -55.96
CA LEU A 245 0.86 -78.04 -54.61
C LEU A 245 1.44 -79.44 -54.47
N THR A 246 2.33 -79.60 -53.49
CA THR A 246 3.01 -80.86 -53.19
C THR A 246 2.72 -81.26 -51.75
N LYS A 247 3.18 -82.45 -51.35
CA LYS A 247 3.06 -82.91 -49.96
C LYS A 247 3.86 -82.04 -48.98
N SER A 248 4.91 -81.35 -49.43
CA SER A 248 5.84 -80.59 -48.58
C SER A 248 5.72 -79.07 -48.72
N GLY A 249 4.87 -78.58 -49.61
CA GLY A 249 4.67 -77.15 -49.78
C GLY A 249 3.83 -76.81 -51.00
N PHE A 250 3.79 -75.53 -51.33
CA PHE A 250 3.11 -75.03 -52.50
C PHE A 250 3.84 -73.85 -53.11
N SER A 251 3.68 -73.66 -54.42
CA SER A 251 4.18 -72.50 -55.14
C SER A 251 3.04 -71.65 -55.63
N ILE A 252 3.19 -70.34 -55.49
CA ILE A 252 2.27 -69.37 -56.06
C ILE A 252 3.00 -68.45 -57.01
N SER A 253 2.31 -68.00 -58.05
CA SER A 253 2.76 -66.94 -58.95
C SER A 253 1.82 -65.73 -58.87
N GLY A 254 2.38 -64.54 -58.95
CA GLY A 254 1.63 -63.29 -58.86
C GLY A 254 2.49 -62.11 -59.26
N SER A 255 1.98 -60.90 -59.11
CA SER A 255 2.66 -59.67 -59.55
C SER A 255 2.90 -58.65 -58.42
N SER A 256 2.37 -58.89 -57.21
CA SER A 256 2.45 -57.92 -56.09
C SER A 256 3.68 -58.13 -55.22
N THR A 257 4.44 -57.04 -55.00
CA THR A 257 5.67 -57.02 -54.19
C THR A 257 5.44 -56.74 -52.70
N ASN A 258 4.18 -56.57 -52.25
CA ASN A 258 3.87 -56.15 -50.88
C ASN A 258 2.72 -56.93 -50.23
N SER A 259 2.31 -58.07 -50.76
CA SER A 259 1.17 -58.82 -50.18
C SER A 259 1.58 -59.72 -49.02
N LYS A 260 0.75 -59.82 -47.98
CA LYS A 260 0.85 -60.89 -46.96
C LYS A 260 -0.03 -62.05 -47.40
N ILE A 261 0.53 -63.26 -47.47
CA ILE A 261 -0.21 -64.47 -47.82
C ILE A 261 -0.57 -65.19 -46.53
N ARG A 262 -1.87 -65.37 -46.29
CA ARG A 262 -2.36 -66.27 -45.25
C ARG A 262 -2.82 -67.56 -45.92
N TRP A 263 -2.37 -68.68 -45.41
CA TRP A 263 -2.69 -69.98 -46.00
C TRP A 263 -3.02 -70.99 -44.90
N MET A 264 -3.80 -72.00 -45.28
CA MET A 264 -4.15 -73.17 -44.50
C MET A 264 -4.16 -74.37 -45.43
N ALA A 265 -3.37 -75.39 -45.13
CA ALA A 265 -3.33 -76.66 -45.84
C ALA A 265 -3.85 -77.75 -44.91
N CYS A 266 -4.83 -78.53 -45.34
CA CYS A 266 -5.40 -79.64 -44.59
C CYS A 266 -5.33 -80.94 -45.39
N GLY A 267 -4.81 -82.02 -44.83
CA GLY A 267 -4.70 -83.33 -45.46
C GLY A 267 -4.31 -84.39 -44.44
N ASN A 268 -4.41 -85.66 -44.83
CA ASN A 268 -3.89 -86.77 -44.03
C ASN A 268 -2.36 -86.85 -44.18
#